data_AF-A0A0F0HR93-F1
#
_entry.id   AF-A0A0F0HR93-F1
#
_cell.length_a   1.000
_cell.length_b   1.000
_cell.length_c   1.000
_cell.angle_alpha   90.00
_cell.angle_beta   90.00
_cell.angle_gamma   90.00
#
_symmetry.space_group_name_H-M   'P 1'
#
loop_
_entity.id
_entity.type
_entity.pdbx_description
1 polymer ?
#
loop_
_entity_poly.entity_id
_entity_poly.type
_entity_poly.pdbx_seq_one_letter_code
_entity_poly.pdbx_strand_id
1 'polypeptide(L)'
;MLALFVLSFFTSYLGLGVAGVIIVSLRQILTPQSMMGRMTAAFRTLLFGGGALGGLSASLLAGRLGAHGALVVAAAGSAAVVLGLIVSPVSRLKEMPPAPPAAADG
;
A
#
# COMPACT_ATOMS: atom_id res chain seq x y z
N MET A 1 -3.50 -29.03 -3.51
CA MET A 1 -2.35 -28.12 -3.30
C MET A 1 -2.26 -27.04 -4.37
N LEU A 2 -2.23 -27.40 -5.66
CA LEU A 2 -2.13 -26.43 -6.77
C LEU A 2 -3.28 -25.40 -6.80
N ALA A 3 -4.53 -25.83 -6.59
CA ALA A 3 -5.68 -24.94 -6.53
C ALA A 3 -5.60 -23.89 -5.40
N LEU A 4 -5.11 -24.27 -4.22
CA LEU A 4 -4.92 -23.33 -3.10
C LEU A 4 -3.82 -22.31 -3.40
N PHE A 5 -2.72 -22.75 -4.03
CA PHE A 5 -1.66 -21.84 -4.48
C PHE A 5 -2.20 -20.84 -5.51
N VAL A 6 -2.89 -21.32 -6.56
CA VAL A 6 -3.48 -20.48 -7.60
C VAL A 6 -4.44 -19.46 -7.00
N LEU A 7 -5.34 -19.90 -6.11
CA LEU A 7 -6.30 -19.01 -5.46
C LEU A 7 -5.59 -17.96 -4.59
N SER A 8 -4.58 -18.36 -3.81
CA SER A 8 -3.81 -17.45 -2.95
C SER A 8 -3.09 -16.38 -3.75
N PHE A 9 -2.43 -16.77 -4.85
CA PHE A 9 -1.77 -15.83 -5.76
C PHE A 9 -2.78 -14.93 -6.46
N PHE A 10 -3.87 -15.49 -6.98
CA PHE A 10 -4.91 -14.73 -7.65
C PHE A 10 -5.49 -13.64 -6.75
N THR A 11 -5.92 -14.00 -5.54
CA THR A 11 -6.47 -13.05 -4.57
C THR A 11 -5.45 -11.98 -4.17
N SER A 12 -4.19 -12.35 -3.97
CA SER A 12 -3.14 -11.40 -3.60
C SER A 12 -2.85 -10.39 -4.71
N TYR A 13 -2.71 -10.85 -5.95
CA TYR A 13 -2.44 -9.98 -7.10
C TYR A 13 -3.65 -9.13 -7.48
N LEU A 14 -4.86 -9.67 -7.38
CA LEU A 14 -6.08 -8.91 -7.59
C LEU A 14 -6.18 -7.76 -6.58
N GLY A 15 -5.97 -8.05 -5.30
CA GLY A 15 -5.99 -7.04 -4.24
C GLY A 15 -4.93 -5.96 -4.45
N LEU A 16 -3.71 -6.35 -4.83
CA LEU A 16 -2.63 -5.41 -5.11
C LEU A 16 -2.94 -4.51 -6.31
N GLY A 17 -3.54 -5.06 -7.37
CA GLY A 17 -3.96 -4.30 -8.56
C GLY A 17 -5.03 -3.26 -8.23
N VAL A 18 -6.09 -3.67 -7.53
CA VAL A 18 -7.18 -2.77 -7.11
C VAL A 18 -6.66 -1.66 -6.21
N ALA A 19 -5.85 -2.00 -5.20
CA ALA A 19 -5.23 -1.01 -4.31
C ALA A 19 -4.35 -0.02 -5.09
N GLY A 20 -3.58 -0.50 -6.08
CA GLY A 20 -2.75 0.33 -6.93
C GLY A 20 -3.56 1.39 -7.69
N VAL A 21 -4.69 0.99 -8.29
CA VAL A 21 -5.60 1.93 -8.98
C VAL A 21 -6.11 2.98 -8.00
N ILE A 22 -6.63 2.57 -6.84
CA ILE A 22 -7.17 3.49 -5.82
C ILE A 22 -6.08 4.49 -5.37
N ILE A 23 -4.86 4.02 -5.10
CA ILE A 23 -3.75 4.87 -4.66
C ILE A 23 -3.36 5.90 -5.73
N VAL A 24 -3.36 5.53 -7.01
CA VAL A 24 -3.07 6.46 -8.10
C VAL A 24 -4.21 7.47 -8.24
N SER A 25 -5.46 7.01 -8.34
CA SER A 25 -6.63 7.88 -8.51
C SER A 25 -6.78 8.88 -7.37
N LEU A 26 -6.61 8.44 -6.12
CA LEU A 26 -6.71 9.33 -4.97
C LEU A 26 -5.63 10.43 -5.00
N ARG A 27 -4.42 10.10 -5.44
CA ARG A 27 -3.35 11.10 -5.60
C ARG A 27 -3.65 12.08 -6.74
N GLN A 28 -4.23 11.61 -7.84
CA GLN A 28 -4.63 12.48 -8.94
C GLN A 28 -5.71 13.49 -8.53
N ILE A 29 -6.64 13.06 -7.67
CA ILE A 29 -7.70 13.94 -7.16
C ILE A 29 -7.15 14.92 -6.12
N LEU A 30 -6.32 14.45 -5.18
CA LEU A 30 -5.86 15.30 -4.08
C LEU A 30 -4.66 16.20 -4.44
N THR A 31 -3.93 15.89 -5.51
CA THR A 31 -2.69 16.59 -5.88
C THR A 31 -2.88 17.38 -7.18
N PRO A 32 -2.64 18.70 -7.19
CA PRO A 32 -2.62 19.49 -8.42
C PRO A 32 -1.63 18.92 -9.45
N GLN A 33 -1.98 19.03 -10.75
CA GLN A 33 -1.17 18.46 -11.84
C GLN A 33 0.31 18.92 -11.81
N SER A 34 0.57 20.17 -11.44
CA SER A 34 1.93 20.72 -11.33
C SER A 34 2.79 20.07 -10.23
N MET A 35 2.17 19.46 -9.22
CA MET A 35 2.86 18.81 -8.09
C MET A 35 2.91 17.29 -8.20
N MET A 36 2.25 16.70 -9.21
CA MET A 36 2.11 15.25 -9.36
C MET A 36 3.46 14.53 -9.49
N GLY A 37 4.45 15.14 -10.16
CA GLY A 37 5.81 14.60 -10.26
C GLY A 37 6.51 14.51 -8.90
N ARG A 38 6.42 15.57 -8.08
CA ARG A 38 6.98 15.60 -6.71
C ARG A 38 6.29 14.61 -5.79
N MET A 39 4.96 14.53 -5.85
CA MET A 39 4.18 13.58 -5.07
C MET A 39 4.51 12.13 -5.44
N THR A 40 4.69 11.85 -6.73
CA THR A 40 5.08 10.52 -7.21
C THR A 40 6.48 10.15 -6.72
N ALA A 41 7.44 11.09 -6.75
CA ALA A 41 8.77 10.88 -6.21
C ALA A 41 8.72 10.58 -4.70
N ALA A 42 8.03 11.41 -3.91
CA ALA A 42 7.88 11.21 -2.47
C ALA A 42 7.23 9.86 -2.13
N PHE A 43 6.14 9.51 -2.82
CA PHE A 43 5.48 8.21 -2.65
C PHE A 43 6.42 7.05 -2.94
N ARG A 44 7.20 7.13 -4.03
CA ARG A 44 8.12 6.07 -4.46
C ARG A 44 9.30 5.92 -3.49
N THR A 45 9.82 7.04 -2.97
CA THR A 45 10.84 7.05 -1.91
C THR A 45 10.32 6.40 -0.64
N LEU A 46 9.10 6.73 -0.21
CA LEU A 46 8.49 6.12 0.98
C LEU A 46 8.20 4.63 0.76
N LEU A 47 7.69 4.25 -0.41
CA LEU A 47 7.35 2.87 -0.72
C LEU A 47 8.59 1.97 -0.74
N PHE A 48 9.63 2.34 -1.49
CA PHE A 48 10.85 1.53 -1.58
C PHE A 48 11.75 1.69 -0.36
N GLY A 49 11.82 2.89 0.22
CA GLY A 49 12.55 3.14 1.46
C GLY A 49 11.95 2.37 2.64
N GLY A 50 10.62 2.42 2.78
CA GLY A 50 9.90 1.60 3.75
C GLY A 50 10.09 0.11 3.50
N GLY A 51 10.07 -0.32 2.23
CA GLY A 51 10.39 -1.69 1.84
C GLY A 51 11.80 -2.12 2.25
N ALA A 52 12.81 -1.27 2.06
CA ALA A 52 14.20 -1.54 2.46
C ALA A 52 14.34 -1.67 3.98
N LEU A 53 13.72 -0.77 4.74
CA LEU A 53 13.69 -0.84 6.21
C LEU A 53 12.94 -2.08 6.71
N GLY A 54 11.84 -2.43 6.05
CA GLY A 54 11.06 -3.63 6.34
C GLY A 54 11.87 -4.90 6.08
N GLY A 55 12.57 -4.99 4.95
CA GLY A 55 13.45 -6.10 4.61
C GLY A 55 14.60 -6.27 5.61
N LEU A 56 15.24 -5.16 6.01
CA LEU A 56 16.29 -5.17 7.03
C LEU A 56 15.76 -5.66 8.38
N SER A 57 14.62 -5.13 8.82
CA SER A 57 13.97 -5.51 10.07
C SER A 57 13.56 -6.98 10.07
N ALA A 58 12.93 -7.44 8.98
CA ALA A 58 12.54 -8.83 8.80
C ALA A 58 13.75 -9.78 8.83
N SER A 59 14.85 -9.39 8.18
CA SER A 59 16.07 -10.19 8.14
C SER A 59 16.73 -10.32 9.52
N LEU A 60 16.83 -9.20 10.25
CA LEU A 60 17.34 -9.20 11.62
C LEU A 60 16.47 -10.04 12.56
N LEU A 61 15.15 -9.93 12.40
CA LEU A 61 14.19 -10.64 13.22
C LEU A 61 14.22 -12.15 12.96
N ALA A 62 14.35 -12.56 11.70
CA ALA A 62 14.56 -13.95 11.31
C ALA A 62 15.87 -14.52 11.89
N GLY A 63 16.94 -13.72 11.92
CA GLY A 63 18.21 -14.11 12.53
C GLY A 63 18.15 -14.32 14.04
N ARG A 64 17.29 -13.58 14.77
CA ARG A 64 17.18 -13.67 16.24
C ARG A 64 16.11 -14.63 16.74
N LEU A 65 14.92 -14.62 16.13
CA LEU A 65 13.75 -15.40 16.56
C LEU A 65 13.57 -16.71 15.77
N GLY A 66 14.43 -16.94 14.77
CA GLY A 66 14.26 -18.03 13.81
C GLY A 66 13.09 -17.78 12.84
N ALA A 67 12.94 -18.69 11.87
CA ALA A 67 11.93 -18.56 10.82
C ALA A 67 10.50 -18.50 11.37
N HIS A 68 10.17 -19.35 12.34
CA HIS A 68 8.83 -19.42 12.90
C HIS A 68 8.43 -18.15 13.66
N GLY A 69 9.32 -17.62 14.52
CA GLY A 69 9.07 -16.37 15.24
C GLY A 69 8.92 -15.17 14.32
N ALA A 70 9.76 -15.08 13.28
CA ALA A 70 9.64 -14.02 12.27
C ALA A 70 8.33 -14.09 11.48
N LEU A 71 7.86 -15.30 11.13
CA LEU A 71 6.57 -15.49 10.46
C LEU A 71 5.38 -15.07 11.33
N VAL A 72 5.41 -15.37 12.62
CA VAL A 72 4.35 -14.93 13.55
C VAL A 72 4.32 -13.41 13.65
N VAL A 73 5.48 -12.76 13.76
CA VAL A 73 5.55 -11.29 13.81
C VAL A 73 5.09 -10.67 12.49
N ALA A 74 5.47 -11.26 11.35
CA ALA A 74 5.00 -10.83 10.04
C ALA A 74 3.47 -10.96 9.92
N ALA A 75 2.90 -12.09 10.35
CA ALA A 75 1.45 -12.32 10.35
C ALA A 75 0.71 -11.33 11.25
N ALA A 76 1.21 -11.08 12.47
CA ALA A 76 0.65 -10.09 13.38
C ALA A 76 0.73 -8.66 12.80
N GLY A 77 1.85 -8.31 12.18
CA GLY A 77 2.03 -7.03 11.48
C GLY A 77 1.05 -6.87 10.32
N SER A 78 0.87 -7.90 9.49
CA SER A 78 -0.12 -7.90 8.42
C SER A 78 -1.55 -7.75 8.94
N ALA A 79 -1.90 -8.44 10.02
CA ALA A 79 -3.21 -8.30 10.65
C ALA A 79 -3.45 -6.86 11.16
N ALA A 80 -2.43 -6.23 11.76
CA ALA A 80 -2.50 -4.85 12.20
C ALA A 80 -2.72 -3.86 11.03
N VAL A 81 -2.09 -4.10 9.88
CA VAL A 81 -2.32 -3.30 8.66
C VAL A 81 -3.76 -3.40 8.18
N VAL A 82 -4.35 -4.60 8.21
CA VAL A 82 -5.77 -4.79 7.85
C VAL A 82 -6.68 -4.00 8.78
N LEU A 83 -6.42 -4.03 10.10
CA LEU A 83 -7.16 -3.21 11.06
C LEU A 83 -7.03 -1.72 10.77
N GLY A 84 -5.80 -1.25 10.47
CA GLY A 84 -5.56 0.13 10.07
C GLY A 84 -6.31 0.53 8.80
N LEU A 85 -6.39 -0.36 7.81
CA LEU A 85 -7.17 -0.15 6.58
C LEU A 85 -8.67 -0.04 6.87
N ILE A 86 -9.23 -0.93 7.70
CA ILE A 86 -10.65 -0.89 8.07
C ILE A 86 -11.02 0.44 8.75
N VAL A 87 -10.12 0.97 9.60
CA VAL A 87 -10.30 2.27 10.27
C VAL A 87 -10.04 3.45 9.32
N SER A 88 -9.26 3.24 8.25
CA SER A 88 -8.89 4.29 7.31
C SER A 88 -10.12 4.86 6.57
N PRO A 89 -10.24 6.20 6.45
CA PRO A 89 -11.32 6.83 5.70
C PRO A 89 -11.33 6.44 4.22
N VAL A 90 -10.20 5.96 3.68
CA VAL A 90 -10.09 5.47 2.30
C VAL A 90 -11.00 4.26 2.05
N SER A 91 -11.15 3.35 3.03
CA SER A 91 -12.06 2.21 2.90
C SER A 91 -13.54 2.59 3.00
N ARG A 92 -13.85 3.82 3.44
CA ARG A 92 -15.21 4.36 3.53
C ARG A 92 -15.55 5.33 2.40
N LEU A 93 -14.61 5.62 1.49
CA LEU A 93 -14.86 6.43 0.30
C LEU A 93 -15.79 5.67 -0.65
N LYS A 94 -17.07 6.07 -0.67
CA LYS A 94 -18.09 5.51 -1.57
C LYS A 94 -18.12 6.22 -2.92
N GLU A 95 -17.72 7.49 -2.92
CA GLU A 95 -17.60 8.34 -4.10
C GLU A 95 -16.23 9.02 -4.07
N MET A 96 -15.60 9.16 -5.23
CA MET A 96 -14.33 9.87 -5.37
C MET A 96 -14.57 11.37 -5.19
N PRO A 97 -13.78 12.07 -4.36
CA PRO A 97 -13.94 13.51 -4.18
C PRO A 97 -13.81 14.25 -5.53
N PRO A 98 -14.56 15.33 -5.76
CA PRO A 98 -14.44 16.11 -6.98
C PRO A 98 -13.02 16.64 -7.13
N ALA A 99 -12.49 16.56 -8.35
CA ALA A 99 -11.17 17.10 -8.65
C ALA A 99 -11.12 18.62 -8.34
N PRO A 100 -10.01 19.14 -7.79
CA PRO A 100 -9.84 20.57 -7.58
C PRO A 100 -10.09 21.32 -8.89
N PRO A 101 -10.79 22.47 -8.86
CA PRO A 101 -11.03 23.25 -10.06
C PRO A 101 -9.71 23.54 -10.76
N ALA A 102 -9.63 23.20 -12.05
CA ALA A 102 -8.50 23.57 -12.88
C ALA A 102 -8.27 25.06 -12.71
N ALA A 103 -7.07 25.46 -12.28
CA ALA A 103 -6.69 26.86 -12.22
C ALA A 103 -7.03 27.44 -13.59
N ALA A 104 -7.88 28.47 -13.61
CA ALA A 104 -8.22 29.16 -14.84
C ALA A 104 -6.92 29.72 -15.40
N ASP A 105 -6.44 29.13 -16.49
CA ASP A 105 -5.31 29.61 -17.25
C ASP A 105 -5.70 30.97 -17.83
N GLY A 106 -5.14 32.04 -17.25
CA GLY A 106 -5.20 33.40 -17.77
C GLY A 106 -3.96 33.73 -18.59
#